data_AF-A0A6N8EDW2-F1
#
_entry.id   AF-A0A6N8EDW2-F1
#
_cell.length_a   1.000
_cell.length_b   1.000
_cell.length_c   1.000
_cell.angle_alpha   90.00
_cell.angle_beta   90.00
_cell.angle_gamma   90.00
#
_symmetry.space_group_name_H-M   'P 1'
#
loop_
_entity.id
_entity.type
_entity.pdbx_description
1 polymer ?
#
loop_
_entity_poly.entity_id
_entity_poly.type
_entity_poly.pdbx_seq_one_letter_code
_entity_poly.pdbx_strand_id
1 'polypeptide(L)'
;MAKLGSQKRPIIVRTNSEETARYVAETCAEHGWHYIIGLEPDKPEDISDLERMLNPPKPMLSDKVGRNDPCPCGSGKKYKKCCGASDAFFA
;
A
#
# COMPACT_ATOMS: atom_id res chain seq x y z
N MET A 1 -7.42 10.00 -10.78
CA MET A 1 -5.98 9.89 -10.45
C MET A 1 -5.27 9.19 -11.60
N ALA A 2 -4.10 9.67 -12.04
CA ALA A 2 -3.31 8.93 -13.03
C ALA A 2 -2.66 7.69 -12.36
N LYS A 3 -2.71 6.54 -13.04
CA LYS A 3 -2.05 5.30 -12.59
C LYS A 3 -0.53 5.52 -12.59
N LEU A 4 0.17 4.91 -11.63
CA LEU A 4 1.63 4.81 -11.65
C LEU A 4 2.06 4.15 -12.97
N GLY A 5 3.16 4.61 -13.60
CA GLY A 5 3.59 4.12 -14.91
C GLY A 5 2.86 4.74 -16.11
N SER A 6 2.13 5.85 -15.93
CA SER A 6 1.51 6.60 -17.04
C SER A 6 2.41 7.76 -17.49
N GLN A 7 2.20 8.33 -18.68
CA GLN A 7 2.96 9.51 -19.16
C GLN A 7 3.00 10.68 -18.17
N LYS A 8 1.95 10.88 -17.36
CA LYS A 8 1.87 11.92 -16.32
C LYS A 8 2.50 11.52 -14.98
N ARG A 9 2.80 10.24 -14.76
CA ARG A 9 3.37 9.66 -13.54
C ARG A 9 4.30 8.50 -13.90
N PRO A 10 5.50 8.78 -14.46
CA PRO A 10 6.48 7.75 -14.71
C PRO A 10 6.95 7.12 -13.39
N ILE A 11 7.35 5.85 -13.47
CA ILE A 11 8.02 5.14 -12.38
C ILE A 11 9.46 5.66 -12.36
N ILE A 12 9.85 6.34 -11.28
CA ILE A 12 11.21 6.82 -11.12
C ILE A 12 11.92 5.79 -10.25
N VAL A 13 12.93 5.13 -10.80
CA VAL A 13 13.70 4.14 -10.08
C VAL A 13 15.14 4.59 -10.01
N ARG A 14 15.69 4.59 -8.80
CA ARG A 14 17.12 4.78 -8.58
C ARG A 14 17.73 3.46 -8.19
N THR A 15 18.84 3.13 -8.81
CA THR A 15 19.56 1.90 -8.50
C THR A 15 21.05 2.17 -8.54
N ASN A 16 21.78 1.47 -7.68
CA ASN A 16 23.23 1.53 -7.58
C ASN A 16 23.92 0.46 -8.44
N SER A 17 23.14 -0.46 -9.04
CA SER A 17 23.66 -1.67 -9.69
C SER A 17 22.97 -1.92 -11.03
N GLU A 18 23.75 -2.32 -12.04
CA GLU A 18 23.25 -2.58 -13.39
C GLU A 18 22.26 -3.75 -13.44
N GLU A 19 22.39 -4.70 -12.52
CA GLU A 19 21.50 -5.86 -12.38
C GLU A 19 20.07 -5.45 -12.00
N THR A 20 19.92 -4.61 -10.98
CA THR A 20 18.61 -4.05 -10.60
C THR A 20 18.06 -3.16 -11.71
N ALA A 21 18.89 -2.33 -12.35
CA ALA A 21 18.48 -1.50 -13.48
C ALA A 21 17.86 -2.33 -14.62
N ARG A 22 18.48 -3.47 -14.93
CA ARG A 22 18.02 -4.38 -15.98
C ARG A 22 16.69 -5.06 -15.62
N TYR A 23 16.56 -5.54 -14.38
CA TYR A 23 15.31 -6.14 -13.89
C TYR A 23 14.15 -5.14 -13.91
N VAL A 24 14.39 -3.91 -13.45
CA VAL A 24 13.39 -2.84 -13.44
C VAL A 24 12.97 -2.47 -14.87
N ALA A 25 13.93 -2.32 -15.78
CA ALA A 25 13.67 -1.97 -17.18
C ALA A 25 12.81 -3.05 -17.87
N GLU A 26 13.14 -4.32 -17.64
CA GLU A 26 12.40 -5.47 -18.18
C GLU A 26 10.98 -5.51 -17.63
N THR A 27 10.82 -5.47 -16.31
CA THR A 27 9.51 -5.48 -15.65
C THR A 27 8.63 -4.33 -16.14
N CYS A 28 9.17 -3.10 -16.21
CA CYS A 28 8.40 -1.96 -16.67
C CYS A 28 8.05 -2.04 -18.17
N ALA A 29 8.94 -2.62 -18.99
CA ALA A 29 8.67 -2.84 -20.41
C ALA A 29 7.57 -3.89 -20.64
N GLU A 30 7.59 -5.00 -19.88
CA GLU A 30 6.57 -6.04 -19.95
C GLU A 30 5.17 -5.51 -19.61
N HIS A 31 5.08 -4.62 -18.63
CA HIS A 31 3.80 -4.03 -18.23
C HIS A 31 3.41 -2.77 -19.04
N GLY A 32 4.27 -2.30 -19.96
CA GLY A 32 4.02 -1.10 -20.76
C GLY A 32 3.99 0.18 -19.91
N TRP A 33 4.75 0.23 -18.83
CA TRP A 33 4.83 1.39 -17.95
C TRP A 33 5.89 2.38 -18.42
N HIS A 34 5.60 3.66 -18.25
CA HIS A 34 6.59 4.71 -18.46
C HIS A 34 7.53 4.77 -17.26
N TYR A 35 8.84 4.66 -17.46
CA TYR A 35 9.83 4.62 -16.39
C TYR A 35 11.07 5.48 -16.70
N ILE A 36 11.74 5.95 -15.65
CA ILE A 36 13.01 6.68 -15.72
C ILE A 36 13.96 5.98 -14.73
N ILE A 37 15.06 5.43 -15.25
CA ILE A 37 16.07 4.74 -14.44
C ILE A 37 17.28 5.66 -14.29
N GLY A 38 17.68 5.91 -13.04
CA GLY A 38 18.93 6.57 -12.69
C GLY A 38 19.92 5.58 -12.08
N LEU A 39 21.11 5.47 -12.68
CA LEU A 39 22.22 4.68 -12.14
C LEU A 39 23.07 5.60 -11.24
N GLU A 40 22.91 5.48 -9.92
CA GLU A 40 23.64 6.27 -8.92
C GLU A 40 24.32 5.34 -7.90
N PRO A 41 25.60 4.99 -8.09
CA PRO A 41 26.29 3.97 -7.26
C PRO A 41 26.51 4.39 -5.79
N ASP A 42 26.50 5.70 -5.50
CA ASP A 42 26.74 6.26 -4.16
C ASP A 42 25.47 6.39 -3.29
N LYS A 43 24.29 6.11 -3.85
CA LYS A 43 23.01 6.32 -3.15
C LYS A 43 22.28 5.00 -2.91
N PRO A 44 21.44 4.94 -1.86
CA PRO A 44 20.58 3.78 -1.64
C PRO A 44 19.61 3.63 -2.82
N GLU A 45 19.38 2.37 -3.22
CA GLU A 45 18.42 2.01 -4.26
C GLU A 45 17.00 2.41 -3.82
N ASP A 46 16.27 3.09 -4.70
CA ASP A 46 14.87 3.43 -4.49
C ASP A 46 14.02 2.78 -5.59
N ILE A 47 13.55 1.57 -5.28
CA ILE A 47 12.62 0.78 -6.11
C ILE A 47 11.18 0.88 -5.57
N SER A 48 10.89 1.87 -4.71
CA SER A 48 9.61 1.98 -3.99
C SER A 48 8.41 2.04 -4.93
N ASP A 49 8.56 2.71 -6.08
CA ASP A 49 7.51 2.78 -7.10
C ASP A 49 7.28 1.42 -7.78
N LEU A 50 8.35 0.66 -8.07
CA LEU A 50 8.24 -0.69 -8.64
C LEU A 50 7.62 -1.67 -7.64
N GLU A 51 8.07 -1.64 -6.38
CA GLU A 51 7.56 -2.52 -5.33
C GLU A 51 6.06 -2.29 -5.09
N ARG A 52 5.60 -1.03 -5.14
CA ARG A 52 4.18 -0.68 -5.04
C ARG A 52 3.32 -1.24 -6.18
N MET A 53 3.90 -1.51 -7.34
CA MET A 53 3.18 -2.12 -8.46
C MET A 53 3.10 -3.64 -8.34
N LEU A 54 4.18 -4.28 -7.86
CA LEU A 54 4.23 -5.72 -7.62
C LEU A 54 3.41 -6.14 -6.40
N ASN A 55 3.45 -5.34 -5.32
CA ASN A 55 2.72 -5.60 -4.09
C ASN A 55 1.83 -4.40 -3.73
N PRO A 56 0.66 -4.26 -4.38
CA PRO A 56 -0.27 -3.21 -4.00
C PRO A 56 -0.65 -3.44 -2.53
N PRO A 57 -0.53 -2.44 -1.64
CA PRO A 57 -0.91 -2.61 -0.26
C PRO A 57 -2.37 -3.05 -0.23
N LYS A 58 -2.61 -4.27 0.26
CA LYS A 58 -3.97 -4.76 0.51
C LYS A 58 -4.66 -3.67 1.33
N PRO A 59 -5.79 -3.10 0.84
CA PRO A 59 -6.55 -2.18 1.67
C PRO A 59 -6.82 -2.93 2.96
N MET A 60 -6.38 -2.36 4.09
CA MET A 60 -6.71 -2.91 5.39
C MET A 60 -8.23 -2.91 5.46
N LEU A 61 -8.84 -4.07 5.19
CA LEU A 61 -10.20 -4.36 5.60
C LEU A 61 -10.14 -4.38 7.12
N SER A 62 -10.19 -3.19 7.72
CA SER A 62 -10.70 -3.08 9.07
C SER A 62 -12.14 -3.54 8.95
N ASP A 63 -12.40 -4.78 9.36
CA ASP A 63 -13.75 -5.28 9.54
C ASP A 63 -14.35 -4.38 10.63
N LYS A 64 -14.97 -3.28 10.19
CA LYS A 64 -15.58 -2.30 11.09
C LYS A 64 -16.79 -3.02 11.66
N VAL A 65 -16.58 -3.70 12.79
CA VAL A 65 -17.66 -4.34 13.55
C VAL A 65 -18.77 -3.32 13.69
N GLY A 66 -19.91 -3.62 13.07
CA GLY A 66 -21.06 -2.74 13.09
C GLY A 66 -21.48 -2.52 14.54
N ARG A 67 -21.84 -1.28 14.89
CA ARG A 67 -22.30 -0.94 16.26
C ARG A 67 -23.44 -1.85 16.76
N ASN A 68 -24.23 -2.44 15.88
CA ASN A 68 -25.33 -3.34 16.25
C ASN A 68 -24.98 -4.84 16.17
N ASP A 69 -23.83 -5.22 15.60
CA ASP A 69 -23.40 -6.61 15.49
C ASP A 69 -23.05 -7.22 16.85
N PRO A 70 -23.14 -8.55 16.99
CA PRO A 70 -22.67 -9.23 18.21
C PRO A 70 -21.21 -8.88 18.48
N CYS A 71 -20.90 -8.59 19.75
CA CYS A 71 -19.55 -8.25 20.16
C CYS A 71 -18.60 -9.43 19.92
N PRO A 72 -17.45 -9.22 19.24
CA PRO A 72 -16.45 -10.28 19.03
C PRO A 72 -15.80 -10.77 20.33
N CYS A 73 -16.03 -10.08 21.45
CA CYS A 73 -15.61 -10.46 22.78
C CYS A 73 -16.37 -11.66 23.39
N GLY A 74 -17.36 -12.23 22.67
CA GLY A 74 -18.12 -13.39 23.13
C GLY A 74 -19.14 -13.09 24.22
N SER A 75 -19.41 -11.82 24.52
CA SER A 75 -20.34 -11.43 25.59
C SER A 75 -21.83 -11.63 25.27
N GLY A 76 -22.16 -11.99 24.02
CA GLY A 76 -23.54 -12.06 23.52
C GLY A 76 -24.25 -10.71 23.39
N LYS A 77 -23.57 -9.59 23.72
CA LYS A 77 -24.11 -8.22 23.64
C LYS A 77 -23.75 -7.57 22.30
N LYS A 78 -24.56 -6.59 21.86
CA LYS A 78 -24.24 -5.78 20.66
C LYS A 78 -22.96 -4.96 20.90
N TYR A 79 -22.12 -4.77 19.88
CA TYR A 79 -20.82 -4.09 19.98
C TYR A 79 -20.93 -2.71 20.65
N LYS A 80 -21.92 -1.89 20.27
CA LYS A 80 -22.19 -0.56 20.89
C LYS A 80 -22.56 -0.59 22.38
N LYS A 81 -22.95 -1.75 22.91
CA LYS A 81 -23.30 -1.97 24.32
C LYS A 81 -22.22 -2.78 25.06
N CYS A 82 -21.08 -3.00 24.42
CA CYS A 82 -19.95 -3.75 24.96
C CYS A 82 -18.66 -3.01 24.61
N CYS A 83 -17.73 -3.62 23.87
CA CYS A 83 -16.44 -3.00 23.52
C CYS A 83 -16.51 -1.68 22.73
N GLY A 84 -17.64 -1.41 22.06
CA GLY A 84 -17.89 -0.18 21.31
C GLY A 84 -18.78 0.84 22.03
N ALA A 85 -19.03 0.65 23.33
CA ALA A 85 -19.73 1.64 24.15
C ALA A 85 -18.77 2.80 24.46
N SER A 86 -18.86 3.88 23.69
CA SER A 86 -18.03 5.09 23.90
C SER A 86 -18.75 6.18 24.70
N ASP A 87 -19.92 5.92 25.30
CA ASP A 87 -20.74 6.98 25.88
C ASP A 87 -20.99 6.81 27.39
N ALA A 88 -20.37 7.75 28.11
CA ALA A 88 -20.86 8.46 29.28
C ALA A 88 -21.06 7.69 30.60
N PHE A 89 -19.97 7.52 31.36
CA PHE A 89 -20.03 7.33 32.82
C PHE A 89 -19.74 8.63 33.59
N PHE A 90 -20.24 9.77 33.12
CA PHE A 90 -20.29 11.01 33.90
C PHE A 90 -21.58 11.77 33.60
N ALA A 91 -22.65 11.37 34.30
CA ALA A 91 -23.79 12.22 34.66
C ALA A 91 -24.35 11.69 35.98
#